data_AF-T0C9M5-F1
#
_entry.id   AF-T0C9M5-F1
#
_cell.length_a   1.000
_cell.length_b   1.000
_cell.length_c   1.000
_cell.angle_alpha   90.00
_cell.angle_beta   90.00
_cell.angle_gamma   90.00
#
_symmetry.space_group_name_H-M   'P 1'
#
loop_
_entity.id
_entity.type
_entity.pdbx_description
1 polymer ?
#
loop_
_entity_poly.entity_id
_entity_poly.type
_entity_poly.pdbx_seq_one_letter_code
_entity_poly.pdbx_strand_id
1 'polypeptide(L)'
;MKVFKWMVLSFIAASILAGGDYGGGPKIVALNKLDHSVHLGDIKLTKDNEKVELTVIYQRRVMKFDPFLGERDAHKLKYGKYAEARVKYDKGLFNQDLIDELSGRGPITIFRSKYRKLVNEYFTIDEVTDQVNIDSDKRYFEVNIK
;
A
#
# COMPACT_ATOMS: atom_id res chain seq x y z
N MET A 1 -7.34 25.37 -42.95
CA MET A 1 -8.14 24.67 -41.90
C MET A 1 -7.73 23.22 -41.60
N LYS A 2 -6.81 22.58 -42.34
CA LYS A 2 -6.39 21.19 -42.03
C LYS A 2 -5.40 21.12 -40.86
N VAL A 3 -4.42 22.01 -40.79
CA VAL A 3 -3.31 21.97 -39.80
C VAL A 3 -3.81 22.11 -38.34
N PHE A 4 -4.83 22.94 -38.11
CA PHE A 4 -5.39 23.14 -36.76
C PHE A 4 -6.09 21.88 -36.20
N LYS A 5 -6.73 21.07 -37.07
CA LYS A 5 -7.33 19.80 -36.65
C LYS A 5 -6.29 18.79 -36.18
N TRP A 6 -5.11 18.75 -36.81
CA TRP A 6 -4.02 17.86 -36.40
C TRP A 6 -3.39 18.28 -35.07
N MET A 7 -3.31 19.60 -34.81
CA MET A 7 -2.77 20.11 -33.54
C MET A 7 -3.68 19.79 -32.34
N VAL A 8 -5.00 19.88 -32.51
CA VAL A 8 -5.99 19.48 -31.49
C VAL A 8 -5.97 17.96 -31.26
N LEU A 9 -5.79 17.17 -32.32
CA LEU A 9 -5.71 15.70 -32.20
C LEU A 9 -4.46 15.24 -31.43
N SER A 10 -3.31 15.89 -31.62
CA SER A 10 -2.09 15.61 -30.85
C SER A 10 -2.22 15.97 -29.37
N PHE A 11 -2.97 17.03 -29.04
CA PHE A 11 -3.22 17.41 -27.63
C PHE A 11 -4.13 16.39 -26.92
N ILE A 12 -5.10 15.81 -27.63
CA ILE A 12 -5.98 14.76 -27.11
C ILE A 12 -5.24 13.41 -27.00
N ALA A 13 -4.31 13.11 -27.91
CA ALA A 13 -3.51 11.88 -27.82
C ALA A 13 -2.50 11.90 -26.66
N ALA A 14 -1.95 13.07 -26.33
CA ALA A 14 -1.04 13.24 -25.19
C ALA A 14 -1.75 13.07 -23.83
N SER A 15 -3.04 13.40 -23.73
CA SER A 15 -3.83 13.14 -22.51
C SER A 15 -4.23 11.66 -22.35
N ILE A 16 -4.25 10.87 -23.42
CA ILE A 16 -4.55 9.42 -23.36
C ILE A 16 -3.32 8.63 -22.87
N LEU A 17 -2.11 9.05 -23.20
CA LEU A 17 -0.86 8.44 -22.69
C LEU A 17 -0.56 8.77 -21.23
N ALA A 18 -1.25 9.77 -20.64
CA ALA A 18 -1.27 10.03 -19.21
C ALA A 18 -2.41 9.27 -18.48
N GLY A 19 -3.15 8.40 -19.18
CA GLY A 19 -4.29 7.66 -18.64
C GLY A 19 -3.95 6.33 -17.96
N GLY A 20 -2.66 6.02 -17.74
CA GLY A 20 -2.21 4.80 -17.05
C GLY A 20 -1.95 4.98 -15.54
N ASP A 21 -1.96 6.22 -15.06
CA ASP A 21 -1.57 6.60 -13.70
C ASP A 21 -2.77 7.18 -12.92
N TYR A 22 -3.97 6.62 -13.13
CA TYR A 22 -5.08 6.83 -12.19
C TYR A 22 -4.69 6.14 -10.87
N GLY A 23 -3.98 6.87 -10.01
CA GLY A 23 -3.34 6.39 -8.79
C GLY A 23 -4.25 5.79 -7.72
N GLY A 24 -5.52 5.53 -8.05
CA GLY A 24 -6.52 4.87 -7.22
C GLY A 24 -6.87 3.44 -7.62
N GLY A 25 -6.23 2.88 -8.64
CA GLY A 25 -6.33 1.45 -8.92
C GLY A 25 -5.74 0.58 -7.79
N PRO A 26 -6.10 -0.72 -7.77
CA PRO A 26 -5.52 -1.70 -6.86
C PRO A 26 -4.01 -1.59 -6.75
N LYS A 27 -3.49 -1.67 -5.52
CA LYS A 27 -2.04 -1.73 -5.28
C LYS A 27 -1.68 -3.12 -4.78
N ILE A 28 -0.66 -3.71 -5.41
CA ILE A 28 -0.21 -5.06 -5.10
C ILE A 28 0.91 -4.99 -4.07
N VAL A 29 0.76 -5.73 -2.96
CA VAL A 29 1.79 -5.99 -1.96
C VAL A 29 2.26 -7.43 -2.11
N ALA A 30 3.52 -7.61 -2.50
CA ALA A 30 4.14 -8.93 -2.60
C ALA A 30 4.85 -9.27 -1.28
N LEU A 31 4.43 -10.35 -0.63
CA LEU A 31 5.04 -10.87 0.60
C LEU A 31 5.61 -12.27 0.36
N ASN A 32 6.48 -12.76 1.24
CA ASN A 32 6.96 -14.14 1.11
C ASN A 32 5.82 -15.11 1.48
N LYS A 33 5.84 -16.30 0.88
CA LYS A 33 4.80 -17.32 1.11
C LYS A 33 4.65 -17.74 2.57
N LEU A 34 5.75 -17.75 3.32
CA LEU A 34 5.78 -18.09 4.74
C LEU A 34 5.43 -16.91 5.65
N ASP A 35 5.33 -15.69 5.10
CA ASP A 35 4.82 -14.55 5.84
C ASP A 35 3.31 -14.74 6.07
N HIS A 36 2.85 -14.33 7.24
CA HIS A 36 1.49 -14.63 7.70
C HIS A 36 0.91 -13.48 8.53
N SER A 37 -0.33 -13.63 8.96
CA SER A 37 -1.04 -12.64 9.80
C SER A 37 -1.09 -11.26 9.15
N VAL A 38 -1.35 -11.22 7.84
CA VAL A 38 -1.41 -9.98 7.05
C VAL A 38 -2.68 -9.22 7.41
N HIS A 39 -2.54 -7.96 7.80
CA HIS A 39 -3.67 -7.10 8.13
C HIS A 39 -3.34 -5.65 7.85
N LEU A 40 -4.40 -4.85 7.70
CA LEU A 40 -4.26 -3.41 7.57
C LEU A 40 -3.96 -2.78 8.94
N GLY A 41 -2.93 -1.94 8.98
CA GLY A 41 -2.37 -1.39 10.21
C GLY A 41 -2.81 0.05 10.49
N ASP A 42 -2.35 0.97 9.65
CA ASP A 42 -2.45 2.41 9.90
C ASP A 42 -2.54 3.21 8.60
N ILE A 43 -3.11 4.42 8.68
CA ILE A 43 -3.25 5.36 7.57
C ILE A 43 -2.79 6.75 8.02
N LYS A 44 -2.01 7.42 7.17
CA LYS A 44 -1.53 8.79 7.44
C LYS A 44 -1.26 9.51 6.13
N LEU A 45 -1.06 10.81 6.21
CA LEU A 45 -0.48 11.56 5.09
C LEU A 45 1.04 11.37 5.06
N THR A 46 1.59 11.44 3.85
CA THR A 46 3.03 11.57 3.65
C THR A 46 3.52 12.92 4.19
N LYS A 47 4.84 13.05 4.43
CA LYS A 47 5.42 14.26 5.04
C LYS A 47 5.17 15.54 4.21
N ASP A 48 5.06 15.38 2.90
CA ASP A 48 4.74 16.41 1.92
C ASP A 48 3.23 16.68 1.78
N ASN A 49 2.39 15.90 2.46
CA ASN A 49 0.92 15.96 2.41
C ASN A 49 0.30 15.71 1.02
N GLU A 50 1.07 15.19 0.07
CA GLU A 50 0.60 14.92 -1.29
C GLU A 50 -0.14 13.59 -1.41
N LYS A 51 0.21 12.61 -0.57
CA LYS A 51 -0.26 11.23 -0.69
C LYS A 51 -0.77 10.68 0.63
N VAL A 52 -1.72 9.75 0.54
CA VAL A 52 -2.19 8.93 1.64
C VAL A 52 -1.32 7.67 1.69
N GLU A 53 -0.61 7.47 2.80
CA GLU A 53 0.23 6.30 3.07
C GLU A 53 -0.53 5.33 3.97
N LEU A 54 -0.81 4.15 3.42
CA LEU A 54 -1.37 3.01 4.12
C LEU A 54 -0.24 2.06 4.55
N THR A 55 -0.32 1.59 5.79
CA THR A 55 0.61 0.61 6.36
C THR A 55 -0.09 -0.74 6.45
N VAL A 56 0.45 -1.73 5.74
CA VAL A 56 0.08 -3.15 5.84
C VAL A 56 1.06 -3.82 6.79
N ILE A 57 0.55 -4.47 7.82
CA ILE A 57 1.34 -5.17 8.84
C ILE A 57 1.29 -6.66 8.56
N TYR A 58 2.43 -7.33 8.66
CA TYR A 58 2.54 -8.77 8.48
C TYR A 58 3.60 -9.35 9.42
N GLN A 59 3.51 -10.64 9.72
CA GLN A 59 4.53 -11.36 10.48
C GLN A 59 5.53 -12.01 9.52
N ARG A 60 6.73 -11.43 9.48
CA ARG A 60 7.83 -11.89 8.64
C ARG A 60 8.47 -13.15 9.22
N ARG A 61 8.62 -14.20 8.41
CA ARG A 61 9.43 -15.37 8.73
C ARG A 61 10.73 -15.37 7.91
N VAL A 62 11.81 -15.85 8.50
CA VAL A 62 13.10 -15.93 7.81
C VAL A 62 13.26 -17.27 7.12
N MET A 63 13.68 -17.23 5.85
CA MET A 63 13.85 -18.41 5.00
C MET A 63 15.26 -19.02 5.05
N LYS A 64 16.27 -18.30 5.55
CA LYS A 64 17.67 -18.77 5.55
C LYS A 64 18.32 -18.58 6.92
N PHE A 65 19.05 -19.60 7.36
CA PHE A 65 19.91 -19.51 8.52
C PHE A 65 20.97 -18.45 8.26
N ASP A 66 20.99 -17.42 9.11
CA ASP A 66 22.01 -16.38 9.10
C ASP A 66 22.98 -16.68 10.25
N PRO A 67 24.24 -17.08 9.96
CA PRO A 67 25.22 -17.42 10.98
C PRO A 67 25.65 -16.22 11.84
N PHE A 68 25.28 -14.99 11.44
CA PHE A 68 25.55 -13.77 12.19
C PHE A 68 24.38 -13.32 13.07
N LEU A 69 23.21 -13.97 12.95
CA LEU A 69 22.07 -13.75 13.84
C LEU A 69 22.27 -14.52 15.14
N GLY A 70 22.42 -13.80 16.25
CA GLY A 70 22.49 -14.42 17.57
C GLY A 70 21.24 -15.26 17.89
N GLU A 71 21.38 -16.30 18.71
CA GLU A 71 20.32 -17.28 19.01
C GLU A 71 18.99 -16.64 19.45
N ARG A 72 19.05 -15.54 20.23
CA ARG A 72 17.87 -14.79 20.66
C ARG A 72 17.09 -14.17 19.51
N ASP A 73 17.77 -13.59 18.53
CA ASP A 73 17.12 -12.94 17.40
C ASP A 73 16.67 -13.96 16.36
N ALA A 74 17.41 -15.06 16.19
CA ALA A 74 16.96 -16.22 15.43
C ALA A 74 15.66 -16.82 16.01
N HIS A 75 15.56 -16.93 17.35
CA HIS A 75 14.32 -17.35 18.01
C HIS A 75 13.15 -16.38 17.77
N LYS A 76 13.36 -15.06 17.90
CA LYS A 76 12.30 -14.07 17.58
C LYS A 76 11.81 -14.19 16.14
N LEU A 77 12.72 -14.50 15.21
CA LEU A 77 12.38 -14.67 13.79
C LEU A 77 11.70 -16.02 13.50
N LYS A 78 11.91 -17.07 14.30
CA LYS A 78 11.12 -18.31 14.27
C LYS A 78 9.66 -18.08 14.66
N TYR A 79 9.40 -17.20 15.62
CA TYR A 79 8.04 -16.83 16.04
C TYR A 79 7.37 -15.78 15.13
N GLY A 80 8.13 -15.20 14.18
CA GLY A 80 7.68 -14.16 13.28
C GLY A 80 7.80 -12.77 13.89
N LYS A 81 8.59 -11.90 13.27
CA LYS A 81 8.69 -10.49 13.67
C LYS A 81 7.67 -9.67 12.88
N TYR A 82 6.92 -8.80 13.55
CA TYR A 82 6.05 -7.86 12.85
C TYR A 82 6.89 -6.95 11.94
N ALA A 83 6.46 -6.84 10.70
CA ALA A 83 7.03 -6.02 9.65
C ALA A 83 5.91 -5.20 9.00
N GLU A 84 6.31 -4.15 8.29
CA GLU A 84 5.41 -3.18 7.67
C GLU A 84 5.74 -3.06 6.18
N ALA A 85 4.71 -3.12 5.34
CA ALA A 85 4.75 -2.70 3.95
C ALA A 85 3.93 -1.42 3.81
N ARG A 86 4.40 -0.46 3.00
CA ARG A 86 3.75 0.84 2.84
C ARG A 86 3.27 0.99 1.40
N VAL A 87 2.01 1.38 1.27
CA VAL A 87 1.34 1.62 0.00
C VAL A 87 0.91 3.08 -0.03
N LYS A 88 1.10 3.74 -1.17
CA LYS A 88 0.78 5.15 -1.35
C LYS A 88 -0.31 5.33 -2.40
N TYR A 89 -1.28 6.17 -2.07
CA TYR A 89 -2.39 6.58 -2.91
C TYR A 89 -2.40 8.10 -3.06
N ASP A 90 -2.92 8.58 -4.19
CA ASP A 90 -3.08 10.01 -4.38
C ASP A 90 -4.19 10.55 -3.47
N LYS A 91 -3.90 11.67 -2.82
CA LYS A 91 -4.83 12.31 -1.89
C LYS A 91 -6.18 12.67 -2.52
N GLY A 92 -6.19 12.99 -3.82
CA GLY A 92 -7.41 13.36 -4.56
C GLY A 92 -8.43 12.23 -4.74
N LEU A 93 -8.11 11.01 -4.33
CA LEU A 93 -9.01 9.85 -4.39
C LEU A 93 -9.91 9.73 -3.16
N PHE A 94 -9.65 10.53 -2.13
CA PHE A 94 -10.34 10.47 -0.85
C PHE A 94 -11.17 11.73 -0.62
N ASN A 95 -12.21 11.60 0.20
CA ASN A 95 -13.02 12.74 0.64
C ASN A 95 -12.19 13.70 1.50
N GLN A 96 -12.54 14.99 1.42
CA GLN A 96 -11.86 16.04 2.17
C GLN A 96 -11.90 15.80 3.68
N ASP A 97 -12.99 15.22 4.21
CA ASP A 97 -13.14 14.91 5.63
C ASP A 97 -12.04 13.95 6.14
N LEU A 98 -11.76 12.88 5.39
CA LEU A 98 -10.66 11.96 5.74
C LEU A 98 -9.32 12.70 5.71
N ILE A 99 -9.10 13.51 4.69
CA ILE A 99 -7.86 14.27 4.54
C ILE A 99 -7.65 15.22 5.71
N ASP A 100 -8.67 15.94 6.12
CA ASP A 100 -8.60 16.90 7.23
C ASP A 100 -8.31 16.15 8.54
N GLU A 101 -8.91 14.98 8.73
CA GLU A 101 -8.68 14.11 9.88
C GLU A 101 -7.25 13.52 9.93
N LEU A 102 -6.67 13.19 8.77
CA LEU A 102 -5.28 12.76 8.66
C LEU A 102 -4.30 13.94 8.80
N SER A 103 -4.67 15.13 8.34
CA SER A 103 -3.85 16.35 8.46
C SER A 103 -3.76 16.84 9.90
N GLY A 104 -4.86 16.71 10.67
CA GLY A 104 -4.89 16.99 12.10
C GLY A 104 -4.16 15.97 12.98
N ARG A 105 -3.55 14.93 12.39
CA ARG A 105 -2.83 13.89 13.13
C ARG A 105 -1.52 14.43 13.70
N GLY A 106 -1.48 14.60 15.02
CA GLY A 106 -0.25 14.98 15.72
C GLY A 106 0.89 13.94 15.61
N PRO A 107 2.15 14.35 15.80
CA PRO A 107 3.35 13.51 15.61
C PRO A 107 3.44 12.33 16.59
N ILE A 108 2.77 12.42 17.74
CA ILE A 108 2.72 11.37 18.77
C ILE A 108 1.25 10.96 18.91
N THR A 109 0.79 10.09 18.04
CA THR A 109 -0.64 9.71 18.00
C THR A 109 -0.95 8.62 19.01
N ILE A 110 -1.69 8.96 20.06
CA ILE A 110 -2.15 8.03 21.12
C ILE A 110 -3.35 7.19 20.64
N PHE A 111 -4.11 7.69 19.67
CA PHE A 111 -5.35 7.06 19.15
C PHE A 111 -5.11 6.11 17.98
N ARG A 112 -4.16 5.17 18.10
CA ARG A 112 -3.89 4.18 17.03
C ARG A 112 -5.14 3.38 16.63
N SER A 113 -6.05 3.15 17.57
CA SER A 113 -7.33 2.46 17.31
C SER A 113 -8.25 3.23 16.36
N LYS A 114 -8.22 4.56 16.39
CA LYS A 114 -9.03 5.43 15.51
C LYS A 114 -8.61 5.27 14.05
N TYR A 115 -7.31 5.43 13.78
CA TYR A 115 -6.78 5.30 12.42
C TYR A 115 -6.89 3.87 11.89
N ARG A 116 -6.78 2.86 12.74
CA ARG A 116 -7.06 1.48 12.36
C ARG A 116 -8.52 1.27 11.93
N LYS A 117 -9.49 1.94 12.55
CA LYS A 117 -10.89 1.89 12.11
C LYS A 117 -11.05 2.55 10.74
N LEU A 118 -10.50 3.76 10.56
CA LEU A 118 -10.51 4.46 9.27
C LEU A 118 -9.93 3.59 8.15
N VAL A 119 -8.81 2.91 8.41
CA VAL A 119 -8.23 1.98 7.45
C VAL A 119 -9.23 0.90 7.01
N ASN A 120 -9.94 0.27 7.94
CA ASN A 120 -10.90 -0.78 7.62
C ASN A 120 -12.19 -0.23 6.97
N GLU A 121 -12.48 1.05 7.12
CA GLU A 121 -13.61 1.74 6.48
C GLU A 121 -13.31 2.06 5.01
N TYR A 122 -12.10 2.52 4.71
CA TYR A 122 -11.72 3.00 3.37
C TYR A 122 -10.95 1.98 2.52
N PHE A 123 -10.44 0.89 3.11
CA PHE A 123 -9.64 -0.09 2.39
C PHE A 123 -10.10 -1.54 2.61
N THR A 124 -9.81 -2.37 1.62
CA THR A 124 -9.83 -3.83 1.70
C THR A 124 -8.45 -4.39 1.37
N ILE A 125 -8.17 -5.59 1.88
CA ILE A 125 -7.00 -6.36 1.50
C ILE A 125 -7.44 -7.77 1.19
N ASP A 126 -7.21 -8.20 -0.04
CA ASP A 126 -7.59 -9.51 -0.54
C ASP A 126 -6.36 -10.23 -1.07
N GLU A 127 -6.27 -11.54 -0.82
CA GLU A 127 -5.20 -12.34 -1.38
C GLU A 127 -5.54 -12.71 -2.82
N VAL A 128 -4.60 -12.45 -3.73
CA VAL A 128 -4.76 -12.78 -5.14
C VAL A 128 -4.40 -14.25 -5.32
N THR A 129 -5.41 -15.12 -5.40
CA THR A 129 -5.23 -16.57 -5.58
C THR A 129 -5.21 -16.99 -7.05
N ASP A 130 -5.84 -16.20 -7.93
CA ASP A 130 -6.21 -16.65 -9.28
C ASP A 130 -5.26 -16.14 -10.38
N GLN A 131 -4.40 -15.17 -10.08
CA GLN A 131 -3.38 -14.73 -11.02
C GLN A 131 -2.18 -15.68 -10.97
N VAL A 132 -1.79 -16.18 -12.15
CA VAL A 132 -0.64 -17.05 -12.42
C VAL A 132 0.51 -16.69 -11.46
N ASN A 133 0.86 -17.61 -10.56
CA ASN A 133 1.99 -17.47 -9.63
C ASN A 133 3.26 -17.10 -10.42
N ILE A 134 3.55 -15.80 -10.56
CA ILE A 134 4.74 -15.29 -11.25
C ILE A 134 5.99 -15.77 -10.50
N ASP A 135 5.87 -15.95 -9.17
CA ASP A 135 6.93 -16.39 -8.27
C ASP A 135 6.35 -17.34 -7.21
N SER A 136 6.79 -18.60 -7.19
CA SER A 136 6.26 -19.65 -6.29
C SER A 136 6.57 -19.41 -4.81
N ASP A 137 7.52 -18.52 -4.52
CA ASP A 137 7.95 -18.20 -3.16
C ASP A 137 7.23 -16.98 -2.59
N LYS A 138 6.31 -16.37 -3.35
CA LYS A 138 5.58 -15.16 -2.96
C LYS A 138 4.07 -15.37 -2.90
N ARG A 139 3.43 -14.52 -2.11
CA ARG A 139 1.99 -14.32 -2.05
C ARG A 139 1.70 -12.86 -2.35
N TYR A 140 0.69 -12.62 -3.16
CA TYR A 140 0.31 -11.30 -3.60
C TYR A 140 -0.99 -10.90 -2.94
N PHE A 141 -0.99 -9.71 -2.35
CA PHE A 141 -2.16 -9.12 -1.72
C PHE A 141 -2.55 -7.87 -2.49
N GLU A 142 -3.79 -7.80 -2.92
CA GLU A 142 -4.35 -6.63 -3.53
C GLU A 142 -4.96 -5.75 -2.44
N VAL A 143 -4.50 -4.50 -2.39
CA VAL A 143 -5.06 -3.48 -1.52
C VAL A 143 -5.92 -2.58 -2.39
N ASN A 144 -7.20 -2.51 -2.03
CA ASN A 144 -8.22 -1.77 -2.77
C ASN A 144 -8.81 -0.65 -1.91
N ILE A 145 -9.13 0.48 -2.55
CA ILE A 145 -9.97 1.52 -1.96
C ILE A 145 -11.44 1.05 -2.05
N LYS A 146 -12.20 1.23 -0.99
CA LYS A 146 -13.66 0.98 -0.95
C LYS A 146 -14.43 2.18 -1.47
#